data_AF-A0ABC9SFV5-F1
#
_entry.id   AF-A0ABC9SFV5-F1
#
_cell.length_a   1.000
_cell.length_b   1.000
_cell.length_c   1.000
_cell.angle_alpha   90.00
_cell.angle_beta   90.00
_cell.angle_gamma   90.00
#
_symmetry.space_group_name_H-M   'P 1'
#
loop_
_entity.id
_entity.type
_entity.pdbx_description
1 polymer ?
#
loop_
_entity_poly.entity_id
_entity_poly.type
_entity_poly.pdbx_seq_one_letter_code
_entity_poly.pdbx_strand_id
1 'polypeptide(L)'
;MSQNKFKWFVPGDLDGFFGLMIDNLIQILVLSFLLTTLCGVPSEFVYKVILPGTAISLLLGNLFYSWQAHRLARKENRPDVTALPYGINTVSLFAFTFFIILPVYKKTGGYKIAWQVGLMASFLSGLIEMSGSFVAEKIRRVTPRAALLSSLAGIAITFISMDFLVRTFQNPLIAFLPFGVILLQYFARVVFPFRLPGGFVSVVLGTLLAWSAGAWGNPIMDADLLKGATNHIGFYFPTLCVHDLFTAFQFADMREYLAVLIPMGIFNVIGSLQNIESAEASGDSFNTRDSLLANGVGTVVGSFFGSPFPTTIYIGHPGWKALGARAGYSTLNGVFMTIVALFGLLAFIQALIPVEAGMAIVL
;
A
#
# COMPACT_ATOMS: atom_id res chain seq x y z
N MET A 1 37.32 -7.65 -15.10
CA MET A 1 36.33 -7.44 -14.02
C MET A 1 35.20 -6.58 -14.56
N SER A 2 34.06 -7.17 -14.97
CA SER A 2 32.94 -6.36 -15.45
C SER A 2 32.37 -5.58 -14.27
N GLN A 3 32.43 -4.25 -14.32
CA GLN A 3 31.77 -3.40 -13.34
C GLN A 3 30.29 -3.78 -13.30
N ASN A 4 29.83 -4.32 -12.17
CA ASN A 4 28.47 -4.78 -11.99
C ASN A 4 27.58 -3.54 -11.82
N LYS A 5 27.24 -2.90 -12.94
CA LYS A 5 26.43 -1.68 -12.98
C LYS A 5 25.04 -1.98 -12.43
N PHE A 6 24.55 -1.10 -11.56
CA PHE A 6 23.17 -1.16 -11.09
C PHE A 6 22.20 -1.14 -12.29
N LYS A 7 21.34 -2.14 -12.37
CA LYS A 7 20.35 -2.27 -13.45
C LYS A 7 19.03 -1.67 -12.98
N TRP A 8 18.33 -1.00 -13.89
CA TRP A 8 16.99 -0.44 -13.64
C TRP A 8 15.95 -1.54 -13.39
N PHE A 9 16.16 -2.71 -13.97
CA PHE A 9 15.25 -3.84 -13.86
C PHE A 9 16.04 -5.16 -13.78
N VAL A 10 15.67 -6.02 -12.84
CA VAL A 10 16.20 -7.37 -12.68
C VAL A 10 15.06 -8.38 -12.51
N PRO A 11 15.28 -9.68 -12.77
CA PRO A 11 14.22 -10.68 -12.62
C PRO A 11 13.54 -10.69 -11.24
N GLY A 12 14.29 -10.46 -10.15
CA GLY A 12 13.74 -10.37 -8.80
C GLY A 12 12.81 -9.16 -8.57
N ASP A 13 12.83 -8.16 -9.46
CA ASP A 13 11.86 -7.07 -9.41
C ASP A 13 10.43 -7.56 -9.73
N LEU A 14 10.26 -8.67 -10.44
CA LEU A 14 8.93 -9.25 -10.69
C LEU A 14 8.33 -9.85 -9.41
N ASP A 15 9.10 -10.65 -8.67
CA ASP A 15 8.66 -11.17 -7.36
C ASP A 15 8.32 -10.02 -6.41
N GLY A 16 9.22 -9.03 -6.33
CA GLY A 16 8.98 -7.83 -5.53
C GLY A 16 7.74 -7.05 -5.96
N PHE A 17 7.46 -7.01 -7.26
CA PHE A 17 6.31 -6.31 -7.80
C PHE A 17 5.01 -6.99 -7.37
N PHE A 18 4.90 -8.31 -7.51
CA PHE A 18 3.69 -9.04 -7.10
C PHE A 18 3.40 -8.88 -5.60
N GLY A 19 4.45 -8.88 -4.76
CA GLY A 19 4.30 -8.59 -3.33
C GLY A 19 3.72 -7.21 -3.06
N LEU A 20 4.35 -6.16 -3.61
CA LEU A 20 3.93 -4.78 -3.35
C LEU A 20 2.59 -4.43 -4.02
N MET A 21 2.31 -5.05 -5.17
CA MET A 21 1.06 -4.92 -5.91
C MET A 21 -0.10 -5.46 -5.09
N ILE A 22 0.01 -6.67 -4.54
CA ILE A 22 -1.09 -7.29 -3.79
C ILE A 22 -1.37 -6.50 -2.52
N ASP A 23 -0.34 -6.07 -1.81
CA ASP A 23 -0.50 -5.26 -0.60
C ASP A 23 -1.28 -3.96 -0.90
N ASN A 24 -0.79 -3.16 -1.86
CA ASN A 24 -1.48 -1.92 -2.25
C ASN A 24 -2.90 -2.17 -2.81
N LEU A 25 -3.10 -3.26 -3.56
CA LEU A 25 -4.40 -3.60 -4.12
C LEU A 25 -5.39 -3.92 -2.99
N ILE A 26 -4.99 -4.71 -2.00
CA ILE A 26 -5.80 -5.00 -0.82
C ILE A 26 -6.17 -3.71 -0.09
N GLN A 27 -5.21 -2.78 0.09
CA GLN A 27 -5.53 -1.49 0.74
C GLN A 27 -6.57 -0.69 -0.04
N ILE A 28 -6.46 -0.65 -1.37
CA ILE A 28 -7.41 0.02 -2.24
C ILE A 28 -8.80 -0.64 -2.20
N LEU A 29 -8.86 -1.97 -2.09
CA LEU A 29 -10.13 -2.69 -1.91
C LEU A 29 -10.76 -2.38 -0.55
N VAL A 30 -9.97 -2.42 0.52
CA VAL A 30 -10.43 -2.13 1.88
C VAL A 30 -10.93 -0.69 1.99
N LEU A 31 -10.20 0.31 1.48
CA LEU A 31 -10.66 1.69 1.52
C LEU A 31 -11.96 1.89 0.72
N SER A 32 -12.07 1.26 -0.45
CA SER A 32 -13.26 1.36 -1.29
C SER A 32 -14.47 0.74 -0.59
N PHE A 33 -14.27 -0.43 0.02
CA PHE A 33 -15.30 -1.11 0.81
C PHE A 33 -15.74 -0.25 1.99
N LEU A 34 -14.81 0.25 2.81
CA LEU A 34 -15.13 1.03 4.00
C LEU A 34 -15.87 2.33 3.65
N LEU A 35 -15.41 3.06 2.62
CA LEU A 35 -16.03 4.31 2.22
C LEU A 35 -17.44 4.11 1.65
N THR A 36 -17.64 3.09 0.81
CA THR A 36 -18.94 2.82 0.19
C THR A 36 -19.95 2.25 1.19
N THR A 37 -19.53 1.30 2.02
CA THR A 37 -20.45 0.58 2.92
C THR A 37 -20.69 1.29 4.25
N LEU A 38 -19.67 1.94 4.82
CA LEU A 38 -19.78 2.56 6.15
C LEU A 38 -20.01 4.07 6.07
N CYS A 39 -19.38 4.74 5.09
CA CYS A 39 -19.40 6.20 4.99
C CYS A 39 -20.35 6.74 3.91
N GLY A 40 -21.15 5.87 3.28
CA GLY A 40 -22.15 6.25 2.27
C GLY A 40 -21.59 6.94 1.03
N VAL A 41 -20.29 6.81 0.76
CA VAL A 41 -19.66 7.39 -0.42
C VAL A 41 -20.13 6.61 -1.65
N PRO A 42 -20.74 7.27 -2.67
CA PRO A 42 -21.12 6.57 -3.89
C PRO A 42 -19.92 5.91 -4.56
N SER A 43 -20.08 4.70 -5.08
CA SER A 43 -19.00 3.98 -5.78
C SER A 43 -18.40 4.84 -6.90
N GLU A 44 -19.25 5.47 -7.71
CA GLU A 44 -18.82 6.39 -8.77
C GLU A 44 -17.88 7.50 -8.26
N PHE A 45 -18.13 8.05 -7.07
CA PHE A 45 -17.26 9.07 -6.47
C PHE A 45 -15.90 8.49 -6.07
N VAL A 46 -15.88 7.26 -5.54
CA VAL A 46 -14.63 6.55 -5.22
C VAL A 46 -13.80 6.36 -6.50
N TYR A 47 -14.39 5.83 -7.57
CA TYR A 47 -13.70 5.58 -8.83
C TYR A 47 -13.25 6.85 -9.57
N LYS A 48 -14.07 7.91 -9.57
CA LYS A 48 -13.79 9.13 -10.32
C LYS A 48 -12.90 10.13 -9.60
N VAL A 49 -12.91 10.14 -8.26
CA VAL A 49 -12.24 11.19 -7.47
C VAL A 49 -11.17 10.59 -6.56
N ILE A 50 -11.53 9.60 -5.73
CA ILE A 50 -10.64 9.12 -4.67
C ILE A 50 -9.51 8.26 -5.24
N LEU A 51 -9.83 7.25 -6.05
CA LEU A 51 -8.82 6.33 -6.61
C LEU A 51 -7.79 7.06 -7.49
N PRO A 52 -8.15 7.97 -8.40
CA PRO A 52 -7.18 8.73 -9.17
C PRO A 52 -6.25 9.57 -8.29
N GLY A 53 -6.77 10.18 -7.22
CA GLY A 53 -5.96 10.92 -6.24
C GLY A 53 -5.00 10.02 -5.46
N THR A 54 -5.47 8.85 -5.05
CA THR A 54 -4.64 7.83 -4.40
C THR A 54 -3.56 7.30 -5.35
N ALA A 55 -3.86 7.11 -6.63
CA ALA A 55 -2.87 6.70 -7.62
C ALA A 55 -1.74 7.72 -7.80
N ILE A 56 -2.03 9.02 -7.77
CA ILE A 56 -0.99 10.05 -7.85
C ILE A 56 -0.02 9.94 -6.68
N SER A 57 -0.52 9.82 -5.44
CA SER A 57 0.37 9.71 -4.28
C SER A 57 1.23 8.45 -4.37
N LEU A 58 0.62 7.31 -4.72
CA LEU A 58 1.32 6.03 -4.94
C LEU A 58 2.39 6.13 -6.01
N LEU A 59 2.09 6.73 -7.17
CA LEU A 59 3.03 6.88 -8.27
C LEU A 59 4.23 7.74 -7.86
N LEU A 60 3.97 8.91 -7.25
CA LEU A 60 5.02 9.84 -6.85
C LEU A 60 5.98 9.21 -5.84
N GLY A 61 5.47 8.57 -4.80
CA GLY A 61 6.32 7.93 -3.81
C GLY A 61 7.09 6.74 -4.39
N ASN A 62 6.44 5.85 -5.15
CA ASN A 62 7.13 4.70 -5.75
C ASN A 62 8.24 5.13 -6.74
N LEU A 63 8.00 6.16 -7.57
CA LEU A 63 9.04 6.71 -8.44
C LEU A 63 10.18 7.35 -7.62
N PHE A 64 9.85 8.05 -6.54
CA PHE A 64 10.85 8.65 -5.66
C PHE A 64 11.74 7.59 -4.98
N TYR A 65 11.16 6.55 -4.38
CA TYR A 65 11.94 5.51 -3.69
C TYR A 65 12.75 4.64 -4.65
N SER A 66 12.21 4.38 -5.85
CA SER A 66 12.99 3.79 -6.94
C SER A 66 14.19 4.67 -7.31
N TRP A 67 13.99 5.98 -7.50
CA TRP A 67 15.08 6.93 -7.75
C TRP A 67 16.08 6.99 -6.59
N GLN A 68 15.61 6.96 -5.34
CA GLN A 68 16.44 7.01 -4.15
C GLN A 68 17.34 5.78 -4.05
N ALA A 69 16.83 4.59 -4.38
CA ALA A 69 17.62 3.36 -4.47
C ALA A 69 18.71 3.44 -5.55
N HIS A 70 18.38 3.97 -6.73
CA HIS A 70 19.39 4.21 -7.78
C HIS A 70 20.49 5.17 -7.32
N ARG A 71 20.11 6.25 -6.62
CA ARG A 71 21.07 7.23 -6.09
C ARG A 71 21.99 6.59 -5.04
N LEU A 72 21.44 5.77 -4.15
CA LEU A 72 22.22 5.07 -3.13
C LEU A 72 23.16 4.03 -3.77
N ALA A 73 22.66 3.23 -4.71
CA ALA A 73 23.46 2.24 -5.45
C ALA A 73 24.67 2.87 -6.17
N ARG A 74 24.47 4.03 -6.80
CA ARG A 74 25.55 4.79 -7.45
C ARG A 74 26.54 5.34 -6.43
N LYS A 75 26.06 5.88 -5.31
CA LYS A 75 26.90 6.43 -4.24
C LYS A 75 27.80 5.37 -3.62
N GLU A 76 27.26 4.17 -3.39
CA GLU A 76 27.95 3.07 -2.73
C GLU A 76 28.61 2.09 -3.70
N ASN A 77 28.49 2.35 -5.01
CA ASN A 77 29.03 1.52 -6.09
C ASN A 77 28.68 0.03 -5.97
N ARG A 78 27.41 -0.27 -5.65
CA ARG A 78 26.90 -1.63 -5.48
C ARG A 78 25.63 -1.90 -6.30
N PRO A 79 25.43 -3.12 -6.83
CA PRO A 79 24.31 -3.44 -7.71
C PRO A 79 23.04 -3.92 -6.98
N ASP A 80 23.06 -4.06 -5.66
CA ASP A 80 22.09 -4.83 -4.87
C ASP A 80 21.17 -4.01 -3.95
N VAL A 81 21.09 -2.69 -4.16
CA VAL A 81 20.19 -1.81 -3.40
C VAL A 81 18.73 -2.06 -3.78
N THR A 82 17.88 -2.20 -2.77
CA THR A 82 16.43 -2.39 -2.94
C THR A 82 15.71 -1.07 -2.68
N ALA A 83 14.67 -0.74 -3.42
CA ALA A 83 13.83 0.43 -3.10
C ALA A 83 13.09 0.25 -1.76
N LEU A 84 12.72 1.35 -1.13
CA LEU A 84 11.81 1.30 0.00
C LEU A 84 10.39 1.01 -0.54
N PRO A 85 9.70 -0.04 -0.06
CA PRO A 85 8.33 -0.32 -0.48
C PRO A 85 7.41 0.80 0.04
N TYR A 86 6.38 1.15 -0.73
CA TYR A 86 5.57 2.33 -0.47
C TYR A 86 4.12 2.15 -0.87
N GLY A 87 3.23 2.67 -0.03
CA GLY A 87 1.79 2.62 -0.29
C GLY A 87 0.92 3.42 0.68
N ILE A 88 -0.37 3.07 0.73
CA ILE A 88 -1.34 3.65 1.67
C ILE A 88 -1.10 3.12 3.08
N ASN A 89 -1.10 3.99 4.09
CA ASN A 89 -0.94 3.53 5.46
C ASN A 89 -2.21 2.82 5.96
N THR A 90 -2.14 1.50 6.12
CA THR A 90 -3.26 0.65 6.56
C THR A 90 -3.82 1.04 7.93
N VAL A 91 -2.94 1.29 8.91
CA VAL A 91 -3.38 1.61 10.28
C VAL A 91 -4.06 2.97 10.30
N SER A 92 -3.50 3.95 9.60
CA SER A 92 -4.11 5.27 9.45
C SER A 92 -5.37 5.25 8.59
N LEU A 93 -5.47 4.37 7.60
CA LEU A 93 -6.69 4.16 6.81
C LEU A 93 -7.85 3.77 7.72
N PHE A 94 -7.65 2.78 8.60
CA PHE A 94 -8.68 2.39 9.56
C PHE A 94 -8.96 3.50 10.58
N ALA A 95 -7.92 4.12 11.13
CA ALA A 95 -8.09 5.19 12.11
C ALA A 95 -8.87 6.38 11.52
N PHE A 96 -8.54 6.82 10.31
CA PHE A 96 -9.19 7.95 9.66
C PHE A 96 -10.62 7.59 9.26
N THR A 97 -10.85 6.37 8.78
CA THR A 97 -12.21 5.90 8.49
C THR A 97 -13.06 5.92 9.76
N PHE A 98 -12.63 5.24 10.82
CA PHE A 98 -13.47 5.01 11.99
C PHE A 98 -13.56 6.18 12.97
N PHE A 99 -12.51 7.01 13.07
CA PHE A 99 -12.45 8.10 14.04
C PHE A 99 -12.59 9.49 13.42
N ILE A 100 -12.61 9.62 12.08
CA ILE A 100 -12.78 10.92 11.41
C ILE A 100 -13.94 10.87 10.40
N ILE A 101 -13.82 10.09 9.34
CA ILE A 101 -14.77 10.12 8.20
C ILE A 101 -16.14 9.57 8.63
N LEU A 102 -16.18 8.39 9.26
CA LEU A 102 -17.43 7.76 9.68
C LEU A 102 -18.19 8.58 10.74
N PRO A 103 -17.56 9.13 11.80
CA PRO A 103 -18.26 10.01 12.74
C PRO A 103 -18.84 11.26 12.08
N VAL A 104 -18.10 11.90 11.16
CA VAL A 104 -18.59 13.06 10.41
C VAL A 104 -19.79 12.68 9.55
N TYR A 105 -19.72 11.54 8.86
CA TYR A 105 -20.83 11.04 8.07
C TYR A 105 -22.06 10.76 8.94
N LYS A 106 -21.90 10.10 10.10
CA LYS A 106 -22.99 9.84 11.04
C LYS A 106 -23.64 11.11 11.60
N LYS A 107 -22.85 12.18 11.80
CA LYS A 107 -23.32 13.47 12.33
C LYS A 107 -24.04 14.31 11.28
N THR A 108 -23.58 14.26 10.02
CA THR A 108 -24.03 15.20 8.97
C THR A 108 -24.91 14.56 7.90
N GLY A 109 -24.85 13.23 7.73
CA GLY A 109 -25.46 12.50 6.62
C GLY A 109 -24.81 12.78 5.25
N GLY A 110 -23.81 13.67 5.18
CA GLY A 110 -23.20 14.13 3.94
C GLY A 110 -21.86 13.47 3.66
N TYR A 111 -21.80 12.52 2.72
CA TYR A 111 -20.55 11.86 2.33
C TYR A 111 -19.47 12.86 1.83
N LYS A 112 -19.88 13.94 1.16
CA LYS A 112 -18.95 14.98 0.68
C LYS A 112 -18.27 15.72 1.83
N ILE A 113 -19.04 16.06 2.86
CA ILE A 113 -18.51 16.73 4.07
C ILE A 113 -17.53 15.77 4.77
N ALA A 114 -17.91 14.50 4.94
CA ALA A 114 -17.05 13.49 5.55
C ALA A 114 -15.74 13.29 4.77
N TRP A 115 -15.81 13.22 3.44
CA TRP A 115 -14.64 13.15 2.57
C TRP A 115 -13.76 14.40 2.66
N GLN A 116 -14.34 15.60 2.65
CA GLN A 116 -13.61 16.87 2.81
C GLN A 116 -12.84 16.93 4.14
N VAL A 117 -13.45 16.52 5.24
CA VAL A 117 -12.75 16.39 6.54
C VAL A 117 -11.64 15.33 6.48
N GLY A 118 -11.87 14.22 5.77
CA GLY A 118 -10.84 13.23 5.47
C GLY A 118 -9.66 13.79 4.66
N LEU A 119 -9.89 14.64 3.66
CA LEU A 119 -8.82 15.33 2.93
C LEU A 119 -8.01 16.23 3.85
N MET A 120 -8.68 17.01 4.69
CA MET A 120 -8.04 17.88 5.68
C MET A 120 -7.16 17.06 6.63
N ALA A 121 -7.69 15.95 7.15
CA ALA A 121 -6.98 15.02 7.99
C ALA A 121 -5.71 14.47 7.31
N SER A 122 -5.85 14.00 6.06
CA SER A 122 -4.74 13.49 5.26
C SER A 122 -3.67 14.55 5.02
N PHE A 123 -4.08 15.75 4.60
CA PHE A 123 -3.19 16.89 4.40
C PHE A 123 -2.40 17.23 5.66
N LEU A 124 -3.08 17.37 6.81
CA LEU A 124 -2.43 17.68 8.08
C LEU A 124 -1.48 16.56 8.53
N SER A 125 -1.84 15.30 8.31
CA SER A 125 -0.95 14.15 8.57
C SER A 125 0.32 14.23 7.72
N GLY A 126 0.20 14.58 6.45
CA GLY A 126 1.35 14.79 5.57
C GLY A 126 2.25 15.93 6.06
N LEU A 127 1.67 17.04 6.54
CA LEU A 127 2.43 18.15 7.13
C LEU A 127 3.13 17.76 8.44
N ILE A 128 2.48 16.98 9.29
CA ILE A 128 3.08 16.43 10.52
C ILE A 128 4.30 15.58 10.14
N GLU A 129 4.19 14.75 9.11
CA GLU A 129 5.29 13.91 8.67
C GLU A 129 6.45 14.67 8.04
N MET A 130 6.14 15.65 7.18
CA MET A 130 7.14 16.57 6.65
C MET A 130 7.88 17.28 7.79
N SER A 131 7.16 17.73 8.83
CA SER A 131 7.76 18.37 10.00
C SER A 131 8.56 17.39 10.85
N GLY A 132 8.05 16.16 11.02
CA GLY A 132 8.71 15.08 11.74
C GLY A 132 10.04 14.67 11.11
N SER A 133 10.16 14.77 9.78
CA SER A 133 11.39 14.43 9.04
C SER A 133 12.66 15.15 9.53
N PHE A 134 12.51 16.35 10.11
CA PHE A 134 13.62 17.16 10.61
C PHE A 134 14.14 16.68 11.98
N VAL A 135 13.30 15.99 12.75
CA VAL A 135 13.61 15.51 14.11
C VAL A 135 13.78 13.99 14.15
N ALA A 136 13.17 13.26 13.20
CA ALA A 136 13.14 11.81 13.16
C ALA A 136 14.52 11.17 13.19
N GLU A 137 15.51 11.73 12.48
CA GLU A 137 16.89 11.22 12.51
C GLU A 137 17.52 11.31 13.90
N LYS A 138 17.22 12.37 14.66
CA LYS A 138 17.70 12.49 16.05
C LYS A 138 17.05 11.42 16.93
N ILE A 139 15.74 11.19 16.78
CA ILE A 139 15.00 10.14 17.49
C ILE A 139 15.58 8.76 17.16
N ARG A 140 15.84 8.50 15.88
CA ARG A 140 16.44 7.26 15.39
C ARG A 140 17.77 6.94 16.06
N ARG A 141 18.64 7.95 16.19
CA ARG A 141 19.99 7.78 16.78
C ARG A 141 19.98 7.56 18.29
N VAL A 142 19.01 8.12 19.00
CA VAL A 142 18.93 7.97 20.47
C VAL A 142 18.11 6.75 20.90
N THR A 143 17.32 6.18 19.99
CA THR A 143 16.46 5.03 20.27
C THR A 143 17.21 3.75 19.90
N PRO A 144 17.35 2.76 20.81
CA PRO A 144 17.97 1.50 20.48
C PRO A 144 17.24 0.81 19.31
N ARG A 145 18.00 0.30 18.34
CA ARG A 145 17.46 -0.42 17.18
C ARG A 145 16.47 -1.53 17.59
N ALA A 146 16.80 -2.26 18.65
CA ALA A 146 15.94 -3.32 19.17
C ALA A 146 14.54 -2.82 19.58
N ALA A 147 14.41 -1.59 20.10
CA ALA A 147 13.13 -1.00 20.46
C ALA A 147 12.32 -0.55 19.22
N LEU A 148 13.00 -0.04 18.19
CA LEU A 148 12.36 0.30 16.91
C LEU A 148 11.86 -0.94 16.19
N LEU A 149 12.67 -2.00 16.13
CA LEU A 149 12.33 -3.22 15.41
C LEU A 149 11.34 -4.14 16.16
N SER A 150 11.34 -4.13 17.51
CA SER A 150 10.42 -4.98 18.29
C SER A 150 8.95 -4.56 18.12
N SER A 151 8.68 -3.26 18.14
CA SER A 151 7.33 -2.73 17.90
C SER A 151 6.86 -2.98 16.46
N LEU A 152 7.76 -2.83 15.48
CA LEU A 152 7.50 -3.17 14.08
C LEU A 152 7.14 -4.66 13.90
N ALA A 153 7.92 -5.55 14.53
CA ALA A 153 7.65 -6.99 14.52
C ALA A 153 6.32 -7.35 15.19
N GLY A 154 5.98 -6.66 16.30
CA GLY A 154 4.69 -6.83 16.96
C GLY A 154 3.51 -6.51 16.04
N ILE A 155 3.57 -5.39 15.31
CA ILE A 155 2.54 -5.00 14.33
C ILE A 155 2.46 -6.02 13.19
N ALA A 156 3.61 -6.43 12.65
CA ALA A 156 3.66 -7.42 11.57
C ALA A 156 3.01 -8.75 11.97
N ILE A 157 3.35 -9.30 13.15
CA ILE A 157 2.80 -10.59 13.60
C ILE A 157 1.31 -10.48 13.94
N THR A 158 0.93 -9.46 14.71
CA THR A 158 -0.43 -9.39 15.29
C THR A 158 -1.48 -8.82 14.34
N PHE A 159 -1.13 -7.80 13.54
CA PHE A 159 -2.10 -7.08 12.73
C PHE A 159 -2.08 -7.51 11.27
N ILE A 160 -0.90 -7.81 10.72
CA ILE A 160 -0.74 -8.18 9.32
C ILE A 160 -0.84 -9.70 9.18
N SER A 161 0.12 -10.45 9.75
CA SER A 161 0.22 -11.89 9.53
C SER A 161 -0.95 -12.68 10.14
N MET A 162 -1.38 -12.36 11.37
CA MET A 162 -2.44 -13.14 12.03
C MET A 162 -3.78 -13.08 11.28
N ASP A 163 -4.20 -11.92 10.78
CA ASP A 163 -5.48 -11.78 10.05
C ASP A 163 -5.46 -12.58 8.75
N PHE A 164 -4.40 -12.44 7.94
CA PHE A 164 -4.27 -13.21 6.70
C PHE A 164 -4.10 -14.71 6.95
N LEU A 165 -3.48 -15.10 8.07
CA LEU A 165 -3.33 -16.50 8.44
C LEU A 165 -4.71 -17.09 8.77
N VAL A 166 -5.48 -16.42 9.61
CA VAL A 166 -6.84 -16.86 9.97
C VAL A 166 -7.71 -16.97 8.71
N ARG A 167 -7.69 -15.99 7.81
CA ARG A 167 -8.44 -16.04 6.54
C ARG A 167 -7.99 -17.19 5.62
N THR A 168 -6.69 -17.49 5.60
CA THR A 168 -6.14 -18.63 4.85
C THR A 168 -6.72 -19.95 5.35
N PHE A 169 -6.83 -20.11 6.67
CA PHE A 169 -7.44 -21.29 7.29
C PHE A 169 -8.98 -21.32 7.18
N GLN A 170 -9.64 -20.16 7.05
CA GLN A 170 -11.08 -20.08 6.79
C GLN A 170 -11.44 -20.46 5.35
N ASN A 171 -10.54 -20.21 4.39
CA ASN A 171 -10.76 -20.48 2.96
C ASN A 171 -9.71 -21.46 2.38
N PRO A 172 -9.56 -22.66 2.96
CA PRO A 172 -8.44 -23.56 2.63
C PRO A 172 -8.48 -24.03 1.18
N LEU A 173 -9.68 -24.17 0.58
CA LEU A 173 -9.85 -24.65 -0.80
C LEU A 173 -9.15 -23.75 -1.83
N ILE A 174 -9.12 -22.44 -1.60
CA ILE A 174 -8.44 -21.50 -2.50
C ILE A 174 -7.05 -21.18 -1.98
N ALA A 175 -6.89 -20.99 -0.66
CA ALA A 175 -5.71 -20.35 -0.12
C ALA A 175 -4.54 -21.31 0.19
N PHE A 176 -4.78 -22.61 0.42
CA PHE A 176 -3.71 -23.53 0.84
C PHE A 176 -2.72 -23.86 -0.29
N LEU A 177 -3.17 -23.94 -1.55
CA LEU A 177 -2.27 -24.15 -2.67
C LEU A 177 -1.36 -22.92 -2.91
N PRO A 178 -1.89 -21.68 -3.02
CA PRO A 178 -1.12 -20.43 -2.95
C PRO A 178 -0.13 -20.41 -1.77
N PHE A 179 -0.59 -20.75 -0.58
CA PHE A 179 0.24 -20.78 0.62
C PHE A 179 1.40 -21.77 0.50
N GLY A 180 1.15 -22.99 0.04
CA GLY A 180 2.20 -23.98 -0.23
C GLY A 180 3.22 -23.51 -1.27
N VAL A 181 2.77 -22.84 -2.33
CA VAL A 181 3.65 -22.26 -3.36
C VAL A 181 4.60 -21.22 -2.77
N ILE A 182 4.09 -20.31 -1.94
CA ILE A 182 4.92 -19.30 -1.27
C ILE A 182 5.89 -19.95 -0.30
N LEU A 183 5.45 -20.94 0.48
CA LEU A 183 6.34 -21.66 1.38
C LEU A 183 7.49 -22.37 0.63
N LEU A 184 7.19 -23.00 -0.51
CA LEU A 184 8.19 -23.65 -1.35
C LEU A 184 9.19 -22.64 -1.92
N GLN A 185 8.72 -21.50 -2.41
CA GLN A 185 9.60 -20.47 -2.97
C GLN A 185 10.46 -19.81 -1.89
N TYR A 186 9.87 -19.44 -0.75
CA TYR A 186 10.54 -18.57 0.24
C TYR A 186 11.37 -19.38 1.24
N PHE A 187 10.86 -20.50 1.74
CA PHE A 187 11.56 -21.32 2.73
C PHE A 187 12.39 -22.43 2.10
N ALA A 188 11.83 -23.14 1.11
CA ALA A 188 12.57 -24.21 0.43
C ALA A 188 13.44 -23.71 -0.73
N ARG A 189 13.36 -22.42 -1.08
CA ARG A 189 14.12 -21.78 -2.18
C ARG A 189 13.97 -22.51 -3.51
N VAL A 190 12.79 -23.11 -3.75
CA VAL A 190 12.46 -23.75 -5.02
C VAL A 190 12.45 -22.69 -6.11
N VAL A 191 12.93 -23.04 -7.30
CA VAL A 191 12.82 -22.20 -8.49
C VAL A 191 11.80 -22.86 -9.41
N PHE A 192 10.66 -22.21 -9.64
CA PHE A 192 9.62 -22.75 -10.51
C PHE A 192 10.09 -22.84 -11.98
N PRO A 193 9.47 -23.74 -12.77
CA PRO A 193 9.70 -23.82 -14.21
C PRO A 193 9.61 -22.43 -14.87
N PHE A 194 10.48 -22.18 -15.85
CA PHE A 194 10.61 -20.87 -16.53
C PHE A 194 11.02 -19.70 -15.63
N ARG A 195 11.46 -19.96 -14.38
CA ARG A 195 11.80 -18.94 -13.38
C ARG A 195 10.63 -17.99 -13.10
N LEU A 196 9.42 -18.54 -13.08
CA LEU A 196 8.23 -17.77 -12.74
C LEU A 196 8.28 -17.32 -11.27
N PRO A 197 7.90 -16.07 -10.98
CA PRO A 197 7.79 -15.56 -9.62
C PRO A 197 6.84 -16.41 -8.76
N GLY A 198 7.22 -16.70 -7.52
CA GLY A 198 6.37 -17.48 -6.61
C GLY A 198 5.03 -16.80 -6.36
N GLY A 199 5.03 -15.47 -6.23
CA GLY A 199 3.82 -14.67 -6.11
C GLY A 199 2.91 -14.77 -7.34
N PHE A 200 3.46 -14.80 -8.54
CA PHE A 200 2.69 -14.98 -9.77
C PHE A 200 2.04 -16.36 -9.82
N VAL A 201 2.83 -17.41 -9.56
CA VAL A 201 2.34 -18.79 -9.55
C VAL A 201 1.23 -18.96 -8.51
N SER A 202 1.40 -18.38 -7.32
CA SER A 202 0.42 -18.36 -6.23
C SER A 202 -0.91 -17.75 -6.67
N VAL A 203 -0.89 -16.55 -7.24
CA VAL A 203 -2.10 -15.86 -7.70
C VAL A 203 -2.80 -16.63 -8.81
N VAL A 204 -2.06 -17.13 -9.80
CA VAL A 204 -2.64 -17.89 -10.92
C VAL A 204 -3.31 -19.16 -10.44
N LEU A 205 -2.63 -19.95 -9.60
CA LEU A 205 -3.18 -21.21 -9.10
C LEU A 205 -4.40 -20.99 -8.20
N GLY A 206 -4.35 -20.00 -7.30
CA GLY A 206 -5.49 -19.66 -6.45
C GLY A 206 -6.68 -19.16 -7.27
N THR A 207 -6.43 -18.35 -8.30
CA THR A 207 -7.48 -17.86 -9.22
C THR A 207 -8.11 -19.02 -10.00
N LEU A 208 -7.31 -19.92 -10.58
CA LEU A 208 -7.81 -21.09 -11.29
C LEU A 208 -8.65 -22.00 -10.37
N LEU A 209 -8.19 -22.23 -9.14
CA LEU A 209 -8.95 -22.98 -8.15
C LEU A 209 -10.30 -22.34 -7.86
N ALA A 210 -10.33 -21.03 -7.62
CA ALA A 210 -11.57 -20.30 -7.31
C ALA A 210 -12.59 -20.34 -8.47
N TRP A 211 -12.13 -20.20 -9.71
CA TRP A 211 -12.99 -20.34 -10.89
C TRP A 211 -13.45 -21.78 -11.13
N SER A 212 -12.61 -22.77 -10.82
CA SER A 212 -12.98 -24.18 -10.92
C SER A 212 -13.90 -24.66 -9.79
N ALA A 213 -14.00 -23.91 -8.68
CA ALA A 213 -14.78 -24.29 -7.50
C ALA A 213 -16.26 -24.54 -7.79
N GLY A 214 -16.82 -23.86 -8.81
CA GLY A 214 -18.18 -24.09 -9.29
C GLY A 214 -18.41 -25.51 -9.81
N ALA A 215 -17.38 -26.19 -10.35
CA ALA A 215 -17.49 -27.57 -10.81
C ALA A 215 -17.70 -28.57 -9.67
N TRP A 216 -17.31 -28.22 -8.44
CA TRP A 216 -17.50 -29.01 -7.23
C TRP A 216 -18.71 -28.55 -6.40
N GLY A 217 -19.59 -27.73 -6.98
CA GLY A 217 -20.85 -27.31 -6.35
C GLY A 217 -20.72 -26.14 -5.37
N ASN A 218 -19.55 -25.49 -5.28
CA ASN A 218 -19.34 -24.30 -4.45
C ASN A 218 -18.73 -23.18 -5.28
N PRO A 219 -19.52 -22.46 -6.11
CA PRO A 219 -19.00 -21.37 -6.94
C PRO A 219 -18.53 -20.21 -6.06
N ILE A 220 -17.24 -19.88 -6.16
CA ILE A 220 -16.62 -18.78 -5.37
C ILE A 220 -16.52 -17.51 -6.22
N MET A 221 -16.23 -17.66 -7.51
CA MET A 221 -16.22 -16.57 -8.48
C MET A 221 -17.53 -16.54 -9.26
N ASP A 222 -17.97 -15.35 -9.66
CA ASP A 222 -19.20 -15.13 -10.42
C ASP A 222 -18.91 -14.41 -11.74
N ALA A 223 -19.26 -15.07 -12.86
CA ALA A 223 -19.06 -14.55 -14.20
C ALA A 223 -19.95 -13.32 -14.50
N ASP A 224 -21.12 -13.21 -13.88
CA ASP A 224 -22.01 -12.07 -14.08
C ASP A 224 -21.56 -10.86 -13.28
N LEU A 225 -20.97 -11.05 -12.09
CA LEU A 225 -20.25 -9.99 -11.39
C LEU A 225 -19.04 -9.49 -12.20
N LEU A 226 -18.29 -10.39 -12.85
CA LEU A 226 -17.18 -10.01 -13.72
C LEU A 226 -17.64 -9.17 -14.92
N LYS A 227 -18.75 -9.56 -15.58
CA LYS A 227 -19.35 -8.75 -16.64
C LYS A 227 -19.82 -7.40 -16.11
N GLY A 228 -20.51 -7.38 -14.97
CA GLY A 228 -20.98 -6.15 -14.32
C GLY A 228 -19.84 -5.20 -13.95
N ALA A 229 -18.69 -5.74 -13.53
CA ALA A 229 -17.50 -4.96 -13.19
C ALA A 229 -16.92 -4.20 -14.39
N THR A 230 -17.18 -4.65 -15.63
CA THR A 230 -16.73 -3.93 -16.84
C THR A 230 -17.40 -2.56 -17.00
N ASN A 231 -18.55 -2.32 -16.34
CA ASN A 231 -19.24 -1.03 -16.37
C ASN A 231 -18.44 0.10 -15.68
N HIS A 232 -17.50 -0.27 -14.79
CA HIS A 232 -16.60 0.69 -14.15
C HIS A 232 -15.32 0.94 -14.96
N ILE A 233 -15.10 0.21 -16.06
CA ILE A 233 -13.93 0.43 -16.91
C ILE A 233 -14.16 1.71 -17.71
N GLY A 234 -13.25 2.66 -17.53
CA GLY A 234 -13.32 3.96 -18.17
C GLY A 234 -12.10 4.78 -17.80
N PHE A 235 -11.88 5.88 -18.51
CA PHE A 235 -10.75 6.76 -18.20
C PHE A 235 -11.15 7.86 -17.21
N TYR A 236 -10.62 7.80 -15.99
CA TYR A 236 -10.88 8.72 -14.89
C TYR A 236 -9.66 9.58 -14.64
N PHE A 237 -9.73 10.83 -15.08
CA PHE A 237 -8.62 11.78 -14.88
C PHE A 237 -8.59 12.31 -13.44
N PRO A 238 -7.41 12.44 -12.81
CA PRO A 238 -7.32 13.00 -11.47
C PRO A 238 -7.84 14.43 -11.42
N THR A 239 -8.75 14.70 -10.48
CA THR A 239 -9.34 16.02 -10.28
C THR A 239 -8.61 16.78 -9.18
N LEU A 240 -8.35 18.07 -9.39
CA LEU A 240 -7.77 18.91 -8.37
C LEU A 240 -8.85 19.33 -7.35
N CYS A 241 -8.76 18.81 -6.12
CA CYS A 241 -9.70 18.98 -5.01
C CYS A 241 -9.19 19.98 -3.95
N VAL A 242 -8.35 20.94 -4.35
CA VAL A 242 -7.76 21.94 -3.44
C VAL A 242 -8.85 22.80 -2.79
N HIS A 243 -9.88 23.18 -3.55
CA HIS A 243 -11.00 23.94 -3.01
C HIS A 243 -11.76 23.13 -1.95
N ASP A 244 -12.08 21.86 -2.21
CA ASP A 244 -12.74 20.96 -1.28
C ASP A 244 -11.94 20.80 0.03
N LEU A 245 -10.62 20.62 -0.09
CA LEU A 245 -9.70 20.54 1.05
C LEU A 245 -9.78 21.80 1.93
N PHE A 246 -9.66 23.00 1.34
CA PHE A 246 -9.65 24.24 2.11
C PHE A 246 -11.02 24.64 2.64
N THR A 247 -12.10 24.21 2.01
CA THR A 247 -13.46 24.38 2.53
C THR A 247 -13.63 23.62 3.85
N ALA A 248 -13.01 22.45 4.01
CA ALA A 248 -13.02 21.69 5.27
C ALA A 248 -12.51 22.52 6.45
N PHE A 249 -11.46 23.32 6.27
CA PHE A 249 -10.91 24.17 7.33
C PHE A 249 -11.88 25.27 7.82
N GLN A 250 -12.91 25.60 7.02
CA GLN A 250 -13.88 26.64 7.37
C GLN A 250 -14.99 26.11 8.27
N PHE A 251 -15.37 24.84 8.13
CA PHE A 251 -16.51 24.25 8.84
C PHE A 251 -16.13 23.15 9.84
N ALA A 252 -14.98 22.50 9.66
CA ALA A 252 -14.55 21.42 10.53
C ALA A 252 -14.00 22.00 11.83
N ASP A 253 -14.53 21.53 12.97
CA ASP A 253 -13.88 21.81 14.26
C ASP A 253 -12.59 21.00 14.35
N MET A 254 -11.48 21.61 13.95
CA MET A 254 -10.16 20.98 14.00
C MET A 254 -9.84 20.41 15.38
N ARG A 255 -10.34 21.03 16.47
CA ARG A 255 -10.06 20.58 17.84
C ARG A 255 -10.59 19.17 18.10
N GLU A 256 -11.72 18.80 17.48
CA GLU A 256 -12.32 17.47 17.58
C GLU A 256 -11.40 16.39 16.98
N TYR A 257 -10.70 16.72 15.89
CA TYR A 257 -9.88 15.75 15.16
C TYR A 257 -8.41 15.75 15.58
N LEU A 258 -7.90 16.80 16.24
CA LEU A 258 -6.50 16.88 16.69
C LEU A 258 -6.10 15.70 17.60
N ALA A 259 -7.03 15.23 18.43
CA ALA A 259 -6.82 14.08 19.32
C ALA A 259 -6.54 12.77 18.56
N VAL A 260 -6.98 12.66 17.31
CA VAL A 260 -6.69 11.52 16.42
C VAL A 260 -5.50 11.85 15.51
N LEU A 261 -5.49 13.06 14.92
CA LEU A 261 -4.50 13.48 13.93
C LEU A 261 -3.08 13.54 14.49
N ILE A 262 -2.89 14.06 15.70
CA ILE A 262 -1.55 14.19 16.28
C ILE A 262 -0.97 12.79 16.57
N PRO A 263 -1.66 11.90 17.32
CA PRO A 263 -1.13 10.56 17.56
C PRO A 263 -0.92 9.76 16.27
N MET A 264 -1.87 9.82 15.32
CA MET A 264 -1.76 9.06 14.06
C MET A 264 -0.67 9.63 13.13
N GLY A 265 -0.51 10.95 13.10
CA GLY A 265 0.57 11.60 12.36
C GLY A 265 1.93 11.21 12.92
N ILE A 266 2.10 11.26 14.25
CA ILE A 266 3.33 10.81 14.93
C ILE A 266 3.57 9.32 14.68
N PHE A 267 2.52 8.49 14.78
CA PHE A 267 2.59 7.07 14.45
C PHE A 267 3.11 6.85 13.03
N ASN A 268 2.65 7.63 12.04
CA ASN A 268 3.13 7.52 10.67
C ASN A 268 4.64 7.85 10.57
N VAL A 269 5.09 8.92 11.22
CA VAL A 269 6.52 9.30 11.24
C VAL A 269 7.37 8.19 11.84
N ILE A 270 6.96 7.66 12.99
CA ILE A 270 7.71 6.61 13.69
C ILE A 270 7.67 5.30 12.90
N GLY A 271 6.53 4.92 12.32
CA GLY A 271 6.41 3.72 11.49
C GLY A 271 7.32 3.79 10.26
N SER A 272 7.29 4.90 9.52
CA SER A 272 8.20 5.15 8.40
C SER A 272 9.67 5.10 8.84
N LEU A 273 10.00 5.66 10.01
CA LEU A 273 11.34 5.62 10.59
C LEU A 273 11.81 4.20 10.89
N GLN A 274 10.94 3.36 11.45
CA GLN A 274 11.23 1.95 11.74
C GLN A 274 11.49 1.16 10.45
N ASN A 275 10.78 1.47 9.37
CA ASN A 275 11.00 0.82 8.08
C ASN A 275 12.33 1.24 7.43
N ILE A 276 12.71 2.51 7.56
CA ILE A 276 14.05 2.98 7.16
C ILE A 276 15.15 2.28 7.98
N GLU A 277 14.94 2.13 9.29
CA GLU A 277 15.88 1.41 10.17
C GLU A 277 15.99 -0.08 9.81
N SER A 278 14.88 -0.72 9.41
CA SER A 278 14.84 -2.10 8.92
C SER A 278 15.57 -2.27 7.58
N ALA A 279 15.45 -1.29 6.68
CA ALA A 279 16.21 -1.27 5.43
C ALA A 279 17.72 -1.18 5.67
N GLU A 280 18.14 -0.32 6.60
CA GLU A 280 19.54 -0.22 7.00
C GLU A 280 20.04 -1.51 7.66
N ALA A 281 19.17 -2.24 8.36
CA ALA A 281 19.50 -3.55 8.94
C ALA A 281 19.83 -4.59 7.87
N SER A 282 19.24 -4.42 6.69
CA SER A 282 19.48 -5.23 5.50
C SER A 282 20.58 -4.65 4.60
N GLY A 283 21.29 -3.64 5.07
CA GLY A 283 22.45 -3.03 4.42
C GLY A 283 22.16 -1.83 3.52
N ASP A 284 20.91 -1.37 3.39
CA ASP A 284 20.58 -0.19 2.57
C ASP A 284 20.30 1.04 3.46
N SER A 285 21.31 1.91 3.63
CA SER A 285 21.19 3.11 4.47
C SER A 285 20.63 4.30 3.68
N PHE A 286 19.31 4.47 3.75
CA PHE A 286 18.61 5.61 3.16
C PHE A 286 18.71 6.86 4.03
N ASN A 287 18.70 8.04 3.39
CA ASN A 287 18.62 9.29 4.13
C ASN A 287 17.22 9.45 4.74
N THR A 288 17.15 9.37 6.06
CA THR A 288 15.89 9.43 6.82
C THR A 288 15.05 10.67 6.49
N ARG A 289 15.67 11.84 6.43
CA ARG A 289 14.96 13.10 6.19
C ARG A 289 14.34 13.14 4.80
N ASP A 290 15.12 12.83 3.77
CA ASP A 290 14.66 12.82 2.38
C ASP A 290 13.52 11.80 2.20
N SER A 291 13.66 10.60 2.80
CA SER A 291 12.64 9.54 2.72
C SER A 291 11.32 9.93 3.39
N LEU A 292 11.36 10.56 4.56
CA LEU A 292 10.16 11.02 5.28
C LEU A 292 9.52 12.24 4.61
N LEU A 293 10.33 13.19 4.12
CA LEU A 293 9.82 14.34 3.35
C LEU A 293 9.07 13.87 2.12
N ALA A 294 9.62 12.92 1.37
CA ALA A 294 8.95 12.39 0.19
C ALA A 294 7.63 11.68 0.53
N ASN A 295 7.57 10.94 1.66
CA ASN A 295 6.32 10.34 2.10
C ASN A 295 5.25 11.39 2.42
N GLY A 296 5.61 12.39 3.24
CA GLY A 296 4.70 13.47 3.60
C GLY A 296 4.24 14.29 2.39
N VAL A 297 5.13 14.56 1.44
CA VAL A 297 4.80 15.19 0.15
C VAL A 297 3.83 14.32 -0.65
N GLY A 298 4.05 13.00 -0.73
CA GLY A 298 3.12 12.08 -1.40
C GLY A 298 1.72 12.13 -0.79
N THR A 299 1.63 12.18 0.54
CA THR A 299 0.36 12.36 1.26
C THR A 299 -0.32 13.69 0.95
N VAL A 300 0.43 14.81 1.01
CA VAL A 300 -0.09 16.16 0.71
C VAL A 300 -0.57 16.27 -0.74
N VAL A 301 0.20 15.74 -1.69
CA VAL A 301 -0.21 15.75 -3.10
C VAL A 301 -1.44 14.86 -3.28
N GLY A 302 -1.48 13.68 -2.66
CA GLY A 302 -2.67 12.83 -2.67
C GLY A 302 -3.93 13.55 -2.20
N SER A 303 -3.86 14.34 -1.13
CA SER A 303 -5.02 15.09 -0.63
C SER A 303 -5.46 16.22 -1.56
N PHE A 304 -4.52 16.87 -2.29
CA PHE A 304 -4.88 17.83 -3.34
C PHE A 304 -5.62 17.19 -4.52
N PHE A 305 -5.46 15.89 -4.74
CA PHE A 305 -6.15 15.16 -5.81
C PHE A 305 -7.30 14.27 -5.33
N GLY A 306 -7.72 14.40 -4.07
CA GLY A 306 -8.93 13.74 -3.55
C GLY A 306 -8.71 12.46 -2.73
N SER A 307 -7.47 12.09 -2.40
CA SER A 307 -7.17 10.98 -1.49
C SER A 307 -7.31 11.41 -0.01
N PRO A 308 -8.28 10.87 0.75
CA PRO A 308 -8.46 11.20 2.17
C PRO A 308 -7.56 10.36 3.09
N PHE A 309 -6.59 9.63 2.54
CA PHE A 309 -5.74 8.71 3.30
C PHE A 309 -4.25 9.04 3.15
N PRO A 310 -3.49 9.00 4.25
CA PRO A 310 -2.05 9.19 4.22
C PRO A 310 -1.32 7.96 3.69
N THR A 311 -0.13 8.20 3.15
CA THR A 311 0.79 7.18 2.66
C THR A 311 1.85 6.84 3.69
N THR A 312 2.55 5.72 3.50
CA THR A 312 3.66 5.31 4.34
C THR A 312 4.68 4.46 3.60
N ILE A 313 5.90 4.43 4.13
CA ILE A 313 6.90 3.43 3.77
C ILE A 313 6.46 2.11 4.39
N TYR A 314 6.39 1.05 3.59
CA TYR A 314 5.88 -0.25 4.01
C TYR A 314 6.89 -1.07 4.79
N ILE A 315 6.34 -1.96 5.61
CA ILE A 315 7.09 -2.98 6.35
C ILE A 315 7.50 -4.07 5.37
N GLY A 316 8.74 -4.55 5.48
CA GLY A 316 9.17 -5.77 4.77
C GLY A 316 10.35 -5.60 3.81
N HIS A 317 11.02 -4.43 3.76
CA HIS A 317 12.25 -4.24 2.98
C HIS A 317 13.24 -5.43 3.02
N PRO A 318 13.52 -6.06 4.19
CA PRO A 318 14.39 -7.25 4.23
C PRO A 318 13.89 -8.40 3.34
N GLY A 319 12.58 -8.61 3.28
CA GLY A 319 11.92 -9.61 2.43
C GLY A 319 12.13 -9.32 0.95
N TRP A 320 11.79 -8.11 0.48
CA TRP A 320 12.05 -7.69 -0.90
C TRP A 320 13.52 -7.83 -1.29
N LYS A 321 14.43 -7.46 -0.38
CA LYS A 321 15.86 -7.58 -0.65
C LYS A 321 16.31 -9.03 -0.76
N ALA A 322 15.80 -9.92 0.10
CA ALA A 322 16.07 -11.35 0.06
C ALA A 322 15.55 -12.02 -1.23
N LEU A 323 14.45 -11.51 -1.80
CA LEU A 323 13.93 -11.93 -3.12
C LEU A 323 14.79 -11.44 -4.29
N GLY A 324 15.77 -10.58 -4.04
CA GLY A 324 16.61 -9.99 -5.09
C GLY A 324 15.94 -8.85 -5.83
N ALA A 325 14.82 -8.30 -5.32
CA ALA A 325 14.19 -7.11 -5.86
C ALA A 325 15.11 -5.89 -5.70
N ARG A 326 15.06 -4.96 -6.65
CA ARG A 326 15.91 -3.76 -6.69
C ARG A 326 15.03 -2.52 -6.75
N ALA A 327 15.18 -1.67 -7.76
CA ALA A 327 14.37 -0.46 -7.87
C ALA A 327 13.17 -0.62 -8.83
N GLY A 328 13.24 -1.58 -9.75
CA GLY A 328 12.25 -1.78 -10.80
C GLY A 328 10.87 -2.15 -10.26
N TYR A 329 10.82 -2.94 -9.19
CA TYR A 329 9.55 -3.40 -8.62
C TYR A 329 8.67 -2.25 -8.09
N SER A 330 9.30 -1.24 -7.48
CA SER A 330 8.59 -0.07 -6.97
C SER A 330 8.03 0.77 -8.13
N THR A 331 8.84 1.00 -9.18
CA THR A 331 8.36 1.68 -10.39
C THR A 331 7.18 0.93 -11.05
N LEU A 332 7.29 -0.39 -11.21
CA LEU A 332 6.20 -1.21 -11.75
C LEU A 332 4.93 -1.09 -10.90
N ASN A 333 5.06 -1.12 -9.57
CA ASN A 333 3.92 -0.97 -8.68
C ASN A 333 3.23 0.40 -8.85
N GLY A 334 3.99 1.49 -8.86
CA GLY A 334 3.44 2.83 -9.07
C GLY A 334 2.69 2.96 -10.41
N VAL A 335 3.28 2.44 -11.49
CA VAL A 335 2.66 2.45 -12.82
C VAL A 335 1.40 1.58 -12.85
N PHE A 336 1.47 0.37 -12.30
CA PHE A 336 0.34 -0.55 -12.26
C PHE A 336 -0.84 0.06 -11.48
N MET A 337 -0.60 0.58 -10.27
CA MET A 337 -1.65 1.20 -9.46
C MET A 337 -2.27 2.41 -10.15
N THR A 338 -1.47 3.17 -10.89
CA THR A 338 -1.97 4.27 -11.72
C THR A 338 -2.88 3.77 -12.83
N ILE A 339 -2.47 2.73 -13.56
CA ILE A 339 -3.31 2.13 -14.61
C ILE A 339 -4.62 1.61 -13.99
N VAL A 340 -4.55 0.88 -12.88
CA VAL A 340 -5.73 0.33 -12.22
C VAL A 340 -6.72 1.42 -11.81
N ALA A 341 -6.24 2.50 -11.20
CA ALA A 341 -7.10 3.60 -10.78
C ALA A 341 -7.65 4.42 -11.95
N LEU A 342 -6.79 4.83 -12.89
CA LEU A 342 -7.18 5.69 -14.00
C LEU A 342 -8.10 4.98 -14.99
N PHE A 343 -7.99 3.66 -15.15
CA PHE A 343 -8.85 2.89 -16.04
C PHE A 343 -10.04 2.23 -15.33
N GLY A 344 -10.22 2.47 -14.02
CA GLY A 344 -11.31 1.89 -13.25
C GLY A 344 -11.27 0.36 -13.13
N LEU A 345 -10.07 -0.24 -13.23
CA LEU A 345 -9.90 -1.69 -13.32
C LEU A 345 -10.07 -2.39 -11.97
N LEU A 346 -10.23 -1.66 -10.86
CA LEU A 346 -10.31 -2.24 -9.52
C LEU A 346 -11.44 -3.26 -9.39
N ALA A 347 -12.67 -2.89 -9.76
CA ALA A 347 -13.82 -3.80 -9.73
C ALA A 347 -13.57 -5.04 -10.60
N PHE A 348 -12.97 -4.84 -11.77
CA PHE A 348 -12.67 -5.93 -12.70
C PHE A 348 -11.64 -6.89 -12.12
N ILE A 349 -10.55 -6.38 -11.55
CA ILE A 349 -9.51 -7.19 -10.91
C ILE A 349 -10.10 -7.92 -9.71
N GLN A 350 -10.91 -7.27 -8.88
CA GLN A 350 -11.56 -7.90 -7.73
C GLN A 350 -12.53 -9.02 -8.14
N ALA A 351 -13.28 -8.82 -9.23
CA ALA A 351 -14.19 -9.83 -9.76
C ALA A 351 -13.46 -10.95 -10.51
N LEU A 352 -12.20 -10.76 -10.89
CA LEU A 352 -11.39 -11.74 -11.63
C LEU A 352 -10.50 -12.58 -10.70
N ILE A 353 -9.88 -11.94 -9.71
CA ILE A 353 -8.86 -12.52 -8.84
C ILE A 353 -9.38 -12.48 -7.40
N PRO A 354 -9.63 -13.64 -6.75
CA PRO A 354 -10.01 -13.68 -5.35
C PRO A 354 -8.85 -13.16 -4.48
N VAL A 355 -9.17 -12.39 -3.45
CA VAL A 355 -8.17 -11.87 -2.51
C VAL A 355 -7.40 -13.02 -1.87
N GLU A 356 -8.07 -14.15 -1.66
CA GLU A 356 -7.54 -15.37 -1.06
C GLU A 356 -6.34 -15.95 -1.82
N ALA A 357 -6.26 -15.73 -3.13
CA ALA A 357 -5.12 -16.18 -3.94
C ALA A 357 -3.84 -15.37 -3.69
N GLY A 358 -3.97 -14.15 -3.15
CA GLY A 358 -2.87 -13.25 -2.85
C GLY A 358 -2.48 -13.18 -1.36
N MET A 359 -3.34 -13.63 -0.44
CA MET A 359 -3.11 -13.49 1.01
C MET A 359 -1.79 -14.09 1.48
N ALA A 360 -1.41 -15.24 0.92
CA ALA A 360 -0.17 -15.94 1.27
C ALA A 360 1.10 -15.13 1.01
N ILE A 361 1.06 -14.14 0.12
CA ILE A 361 2.21 -13.31 -0.24
C ILE A 361 2.47 -12.22 0.80
N VAL A 362 1.43 -11.87 1.57
CA VAL A 362 1.45 -10.84 2.62
C VAL A 362 1.76 -11.44 4.00
N LEU A 363 1.77 -12.78 4.11
CA LEU A 363 2.23 -13.55 5.27
C LEU A 363 3.76 -13.61 5.33
#